data_AF-A0A8S0FHK3-F1
#
_entry.id   AF-A0A8S0FHK3-F1
#
_cell.length_a   1.000
_cell.length_b   1.000
_cell.length_c   1.000
_cell.angle_alpha   90.00
_cell.angle_beta   90.00
_cell.angle_gamma   90.00
#
_symmetry.space_group_name_H-M   'P 1'
#
loop_
_entity.id
_entity.type
_entity.pdbx_description
1 polymer ?
#
loop_
_entity_poly.entity_id
_entity_poly.type
_entity_poly.pdbx_seq_one_letter_code
_entity_poly.pdbx_strand_id
1 'polypeptide(L)'
;MNMQITKILNNNVVVVIDDQQREKVVMGRGIGFQKRPGERINSSGIEKEYALSSHELNGRLSELLSHMPLEVMATCDRIISLAQERLGKLQDSIYISLTDHCQLTCD
;
A
#
# COMPACT_ATOMS: atom_id res chain seq x y z
N MET A 1 10.06 -9.73 12.08
CA MET A 1 10.38 -8.85 10.94
C MET A 1 10.36 -7.44 11.45
N ASN A 2 11.44 -6.70 11.26
CA ASN A 2 11.51 -5.30 11.63
C ASN A 2 11.08 -4.48 10.40
N MET A 3 10.12 -3.58 10.57
CA MET A 3 9.68 -2.65 9.54
C MET A 3 9.72 -1.24 10.12
N GLN A 4 10.60 -0.41 9.55
CA GLN A 4 10.80 0.96 9.98
C GLN A 4 10.11 1.91 8.99
N ILE A 5 9.32 2.84 9.50
CA ILE A 5 8.62 3.84 8.71
C ILE A 5 9.65 4.77 8.07
N THR A 6 9.64 4.87 6.74
CA THR A 6 10.41 5.87 6.00
C THR A 6 9.54 7.08 5.66
N LYS A 7 8.24 6.85 5.39
CA LYS A 7 7.28 7.91 5.06
C LYS A 7 5.89 7.56 5.58
N ILE A 8 5.15 8.56 6.04
CA ILE A 8 3.72 8.43 6.36
C ILE A 8 2.96 9.06 5.20
N LEU A 9 2.10 8.28 4.55
CA LEU A 9 1.31 8.76 3.41
C LEU A 9 -0.03 9.33 3.90
N ASN A 10 -0.70 8.59 4.79
CA ASN A 10 -1.86 9.05 5.55
C ASN A 10 -2.00 8.21 6.83
N ASN A 11 -3.12 8.36 7.56
CA ASN A 11 -3.36 7.61 8.80
C ASN A 11 -3.38 6.09 8.62
N ASN A 12 -3.65 5.59 7.42
CA ASN A 12 -3.85 4.17 7.13
C ASN A 12 -2.79 3.57 6.19
N VAL A 13 -1.87 4.38 5.66
CA VAL A 13 -0.84 3.92 4.73
C VAL A 13 0.51 4.55 5.06
N VAL A 14 1.54 3.71 5.12
CA VAL A 14 2.92 4.11 5.37
C VAL A 14 3.86 3.42 4.39
N VAL A 15 4.98 4.05 4.08
CA VAL A 15 6.11 3.42 3.41
C VAL A 15 7.09 2.96 4.49
N VAL A 16 7.54 1.72 4.37
CA VAL A 16 8.51 1.13 5.30
C VAL A 16 9.69 0.56 4.55
N ILE A 17 10.80 0.44 5.27
CA ILE A 17 11.94 -0.37 4.87
C ILE A 17 12.01 -1.60 5.78
N ASP A 18 12.16 -2.78 5.17
CA ASP A 18 12.33 -4.03 5.90
C ASP A 18 13.81 -4.33 6.22
N ASP A 19 14.05 -5.42 6.96
CA ASP A 19 15.39 -5.88 7.33
C ASP A 19 16.32 -6.14 6.12
N GLN A 20 15.76 -6.34 4.92
CA GLN A 20 16.51 -6.58 3.68
C GLN A 20 16.72 -5.30 2.87
N GLN A 21 16.47 -4.13 3.46
CA GLN A 21 16.54 -2.83 2.79
C GLN A 21 15.56 -2.70 1.61
N ARG A 22 14.45 -3.45 1.63
CA ARG A 22 13.41 -3.35 0.60
C ARG A 22 12.34 -2.38 1.04
N GLU A 23 12.04 -1.43 0.17
CA GLU A 23 10.92 -0.52 0.36
C GLU A 23 9.60 -1.24 0.08
N LYS A 24 8.62 -1.01 0.97
CA LYS A 24 7.27 -1.56 0.86
C LYS A 24 6.25 -0.49 1.20
N VAL A 25 5.10 -0.55 0.55
CA VAL A 25 3.92 0.22 0.96
C VAL A 25 3.06 -0.67 1.84
N VAL A 26 2.72 -0.20 3.03
CA VAL A 26 1.97 -0.96 4.03
C VAL A 26 0.69 -0.23 4.35
N MET A 27 -0.41 -0.98 4.31
CA MET A 27 -1.76 -0.52 4.58
C MET A 27 -2.32 -1.24 5.82
N GLY A 28 -3.04 -0.49 6.64
CA GLY A 28 -3.77 -1.00 7.78
C GLY A 28 -4.47 0.12 8.53
N ARG A 29 -5.61 -0.18 9.16
CA ARG A 29 -6.38 0.83 9.89
C ARG A 29 -5.55 1.50 10.98
N GLY A 30 -5.35 2.81 10.85
CA GLY A 30 -4.62 3.63 11.82
C GLY A 30 -3.11 3.34 11.91
N ILE A 31 -2.52 2.63 10.96
CA ILE A 31 -1.11 2.20 11.04
C ILE A 31 -0.11 3.38 11.06
N GLY A 32 -0.47 4.51 10.45
CA GLY A 32 0.29 5.75 10.47
C GLY A 32 -0.15 6.74 11.54
N PHE A 33 -1.23 6.46 12.28
CA PHE A 33 -1.80 7.39 13.25
C PHE A 33 -0.86 7.57 14.45
N GLN A 34 -0.54 8.83 14.76
CA GLN A 34 0.41 9.21 15.82
C GLN A 34 1.82 8.62 15.69
N LYS A 35 2.20 8.17 14.48
CA LYS A 35 3.55 7.68 14.18
C LYS A 35 4.42 8.75 13.56
N ARG A 36 5.72 8.49 13.50
CA ARG A 36 6.72 9.33 12.83
C ARG A 36 7.68 8.49 12.00
N PRO A 37 8.26 9.04 10.91
CA PRO A 37 9.39 8.40 10.24
C PRO A 37 10.51 8.04 11.24
N GLY A 38 11.11 6.87 11.06
CA GLY A 38 12.08 6.28 11.98
C GLY A 38 11.46 5.35 13.04
N GLU A 39 10.16 5.45 13.31
CA GLU A 39 9.49 4.51 14.20
C GLU A 39 9.22 3.16 13.54
N ARG A 40 9.01 2.14 14.37
CA ARG A 40 8.60 0.81 13.92
C ARG A 40 7.08 0.70 13.88
N ILE A 41 6.57 -0.02 12.89
CA ILE A 41 5.17 -0.45 12.86
C ILE A 41 4.98 -1.78 13.59
N ASN A 42 3.81 -1.94 14.19
CA ASN A 42 3.40 -3.23 14.74
C ASN A 42 2.85 -4.11 13.61
N SER A 43 3.49 -5.24 13.35
CA SER A 43 3.08 -6.18 12.30
C SER A 43 1.65 -6.70 12.46
N SER A 44 1.08 -6.69 13.67
CA SER A 44 -0.31 -7.13 13.89
C SER A 44 -1.36 -6.17 13.31
N GLY A 45 -0.99 -4.92 13.03
CA GLY A 45 -1.86 -3.92 12.42
C GLY A 45 -1.78 -3.85 10.91
N ILE A 46 -0.96 -4.71 10.29
CA ILE A 46 -0.80 -4.77 8.83
C ILE A 46 -1.97 -5.56 8.25
N GLU A 47 -2.74 -4.91 7.38
CA GLU A 47 -3.79 -5.55 6.60
C GLU A 47 -3.27 -5.97 5.22
N LYS A 48 -2.41 -5.14 4.62
CA LYS A 48 -1.79 -5.43 3.32
C LYS A 48 -0.38 -4.86 3.21
N GLU A 49 0.49 -5.62 2.55
CA GLU A 49 1.81 -5.17 2.12
C GLU A 49 1.91 -5.22 0.60
N TYR A 50 2.34 -4.13 -0.02
CA TYR A 50 2.71 -4.06 -1.43
C TYR A 50 4.22 -3.97 -1.55
N ALA A 51 4.79 -4.97 -2.23
CA ALA A 51 6.20 -5.02 -2.59
C ALA A 51 6.28 -5.20 -4.11
N LEU A 52 6.08 -4.10 -4.85
CA LEU A 52 6.09 -4.14 -6.31
C LEU A 52 7.51 -4.34 -6.83
N SER A 53 7.61 -4.88 -8.05
CA SER A 53 8.88 -5.25 -8.70
C SER A 53 9.85 -4.10 -8.95
N SER A 54 9.41 -2.84 -8.90
CA SER A 54 10.29 -1.67 -9.07
C SER A 54 9.99 -0.54 -8.08
N HIS A 55 11.03 0.23 -7.76
CA HIS A 55 10.92 1.43 -6.94
C HIS A 55 10.01 2.49 -7.57
N GLU A 56 10.00 2.59 -8.90
CA GLU A 56 9.13 3.53 -9.62
C GLU A 56 7.64 3.18 -9.41
N LEU A 57 7.28 1.90 -9.50
CA LEU A 57 5.92 1.44 -9.26
C LEU A 57 5.51 1.65 -7.79
N ASN A 58 6.39 1.36 -6.83
CA ASN A 58 6.13 1.66 -5.42
C ASN A 58 5.90 3.16 -5.18
N GLY A 59 6.71 4.02 -5.81
CA GLY A 59 6.57 5.48 -5.72
C GLY A 59 5.22 5.95 -6.27
N ARG A 60 4.84 5.46 -7.44
CA ARG A 60 3.56 5.82 -8.07
C ARG A 60 2.36 5.31 -7.29
N LEU A 61 2.42 4.08 -6.77
CA LEU A 61 1.37 3.55 -5.88
C LEU A 61 1.26 4.40 -4.61
N SER A 62 2.39 4.80 -4.03
CA SER A 62 2.42 5.64 -2.82
C SER A 62 1.74 6.99 -3.04
N GLU A 63 1.93 7.60 -4.21
CA GLU A 63 1.27 8.86 -4.58
C GLU A 63 -0.24 8.70 -4.74
N LEU A 64 -0.69 7.64 -5.41
CA LEU A 64 -2.13 7.36 -5.56
C LEU A 64 -2.81 7.13 -4.20
N LEU A 65 -2.17 6.39 -3.30
CA LEU A 65 -2.75 6.03 -2.01
C LEU A 65 -2.72 7.17 -0.98
N SER A 66 -1.89 8.21 -1.15
CA SER A 66 -1.77 9.27 -0.13
C SER A 66 -3.05 10.07 0.06
N HIS A 67 -3.84 10.22 -1.00
CA HIS A 67 -5.09 10.98 -0.99
C HIS A 67 -6.35 10.11 -1.04
N MET A 68 -6.20 8.79 -1.14
CA MET A 68 -7.31 7.87 -1.32
C MET A 68 -7.99 7.52 0.03
N PRO A 69 -9.33 7.54 0.12
CA PRO A 69 -10.06 7.04 1.27
C PRO A 69 -9.81 5.54 1.53
N LEU A 70 -9.86 5.13 2.80
CA LEU A 70 -9.58 3.74 3.19
C LEU A 70 -10.51 2.74 2.51
N GLU A 71 -11.77 3.12 2.36
CA GLU A 71 -12.83 2.31 1.77
C GLU A 71 -12.55 2.04 0.28
N VAL A 72 -12.04 3.04 -0.45
CA VAL A 72 -11.68 2.91 -1.87
C VAL A 72 -10.45 2.02 -2.01
N MET A 73 -9.42 2.24 -1.20
CA MET A 73 -8.21 1.39 -1.18
C MET A 73 -8.56 -0.09 -0.91
N ALA A 74 -9.40 -0.34 0.11
CA ALA A 74 -9.85 -1.69 0.44
C ALA A 74 -10.68 -2.33 -0.69
N THR A 75 -11.45 -1.53 -1.43
CA THR A 75 -12.22 -2.00 -2.58
C THR A 75 -11.30 -2.40 -3.73
N CYS A 76 -10.31 -1.58 -4.07
CA CYS A 76 -9.28 -1.90 -5.08
C CYS A 76 -8.56 -3.22 -4.73
N ASP A 77 -8.13 -3.36 -3.47
CA ASP A 77 -7.42 -4.57 -3.03
C ASP A 77 -8.29 -5.82 -3.15
N ARG A 78 -9.58 -5.73 -2.83
CA ARG A 78 -10.53 -6.85 -2.99
C ARG A 78 -10.73 -7.24 -4.45
N ILE A 79 -10.85 -6.25 -5.35
CA ILE A 79 -10.99 -6.51 -6.78
C ILE A 79 -9.74 -7.22 -7.33
N ILE A 80 -8.55 -6.72 -6.99
CA ILE A 80 -7.28 -7.31 -7.45
C ILE A 80 -7.10 -8.71 -6.88
N SER A 81 -7.41 -8.91 -5.59
CA SER A 81 -7.31 -10.22 -4.94
C SER A 81 -8.24 -11.24 -5.61
N LEU A 82 -9.50 -10.86 -5.90
CA LEU A 82 -10.44 -11.72 -6.62
C LEU A 82 -9.96 -12.03 -8.06
N ALA A 83 -9.37 -11.07 -8.75
CA ALA A 83 -8.82 -11.27 -10.07
C ALA A 83 -7.62 -12.24 -10.03
N GLN A 84 -6.74 -12.12 -9.04
CA GLN A 84 -5.62 -13.03 -8.83
C GLN A 84 -6.07 -14.46 -8.50
N GLU A 85 -7.11 -14.61 -7.68
CA GLU A 85 -7.69 -15.93 -7.37
C GLU A 85 -8.21 -16.64 -8.63
N ARG A 86 -8.80 -15.88 -9.57
CA ARG A 86 -9.41 -16.45 -10.78
C ARG A 86 -8.44 -16.62 -11.95
N LEU A 87 -7.49 -15.70 -12.10
CA LEU A 87 -6.62 -15.59 -13.28
C LEU A 87 -5.16 -15.97 -12.98
N GLY A 88 -4.82 -16.18 -11.71
CA GLY A 88 -3.46 -16.43 -11.25
C GLY A 88 -2.64 -15.15 -11.10
N LYS A 89 -1.31 -15.28 -11.24
CA LYS A 89 -0.39 -14.14 -11.02
C LYS A 89 -0.64 -13.04 -12.06
N LEU A 90 -1.00 -11.85 -11.56
CA LEU A 90 -1.15 -10.64 -12.37
C LEU A 90 0.14 -9.81 -12.38
N GLN A 91 0.26 -8.92 -13.35
CA GLN A 91 1.35 -7.93 -13.39
C GLN A 91 1.12 -6.85 -12.34
N ASP A 92 2.19 -6.41 -11.68
CA ASP A 92 2.16 -5.38 -10.63
C ASP A 92 1.54 -4.05 -11.08
N SER A 93 1.62 -3.74 -12.38
CA SER A 93 1.00 -2.55 -12.98
C SER A 93 -0.52 -2.49 -12.74
N ILE A 94 -1.18 -3.62 -12.48
CA ILE A 94 -2.62 -3.65 -12.17
C ILE A 94 -2.97 -2.83 -10.92
N TYR A 95 -2.07 -2.81 -9.92
CA TYR A 95 -2.27 -2.01 -8.70
C TYR A 95 -2.26 -0.53 -9.01
N ILE A 96 -1.47 -0.08 -10.00
CA ILE A 96 -1.47 1.31 -10.43
C ILE A 96 -2.73 1.60 -11.24
N SER A 97 -2.96 0.85 -12.31
CA SER A 97 -4.05 1.13 -13.26
C SER A 97 -5.44 1.07 -12.62
N LEU A 98 -5.69 0.09 -11.74
CA LEU A 98 -6.99 -0.01 -11.08
C LEU A 98 -7.16 1.10 -10.03
N THR A 99 -6.16 1.34 -9.20
CA THR A 99 -6.23 2.36 -8.14
C THR A 99 -6.43 3.75 -8.76
N ASP A 100 -5.70 4.08 -9.83
CA ASP A 100 -5.86 5.32 -10.58
C ASP A 100 -7.28 5.46 -11.16
N HIS A 101 -7.82 4.39 -11.74
CA HIS A 101 -9.18 4.39 -12.30
C HIS A 101 -10.26 4.54 -11.21
N CYS A 102 -10.09 3.88 -10.06
CA CYS A 102 -11.00 3.98 -8.94
C CYS A 102 -11.00 5.37 -8.30
N GLN A 103 -9.83 6.00 -8.18
CA GLN A 103 -9.71 7.39 -7.69
C GLN A 103 -10.51 8.34 -8.58
N LEU A 104 -10.28 8.30 -9.90
CA LEU A 104 -11.00 9.14 -10.87
C LEU A 104 -12.53 8.98 -10.87
N THR A 105 -13.02 7.81 -10.46
CA THR A 105 -14.47 7.50 -10.47
C THR A 105 -15.15 7.84 -9.14
N CYS A 106 -14.39 7.86 -8.05
CA CYS A 106 -14.92 8.09 -6.70
C CYS A 106 -14.75 9.55 -6.23
N ASP A 107 -13.93 10.34 -6.92
CA ASP A 107 -13.82 11.80 -6.76
C ASP A 107 -14.95 12.55 -7.48
#